data_AF-A0A961XYS4-F1
#
_entry.id   AF-A0A961XYS4-F1
#
_cell.length_a   1.000
_cell.length_b   1.000
_cell.length_c   1.000
_cell.angle_alpha   90.00
_cell.angle_beta   90.00
_cell.angle_gamma   90.00
#
_symmetry.space_group_name_H-M   'P 1'
#
loop_
_entity.id
_entity.type
_entity.pdbx_description
1 polymer ?
#
loop_
_entity_poly.entity_id
_entity_poly.type
_entity_poly.pdbx_seq_one_letter_code
_entity_poly.pdbx_strand_id
1 'polypeptide(L)'
;MNGAGIDAVTADSPEIGTLLELYSIHANLISINESKRQLANQIYMAIVSAIMAAAAVIITDENTANDVAVDLFAVSILLICTVWYLTIQYHRRLSSAKFSVVLKIEKHFPIQPFEEEWKNFKSEVTKPWSLELTTIERTVPIIVGVLSLTVLIVRNWNYLTNLT
;
A
#
# COMPACT_ATOMS: atom_id res chain seq x y z
N MET A 1 -2.53 62.23 -20.73
CA MET A 1 -3.58 61.92 -19.73
C MET A 1 -4.15 60.59 -20.18
N ASN A 2 -3.58 59.48 -19.72
CA ASN A 2 -4.09 58.66 -18.60
C ASN A 2 -5.61 58.48 -18.78
N GLY A 3 -6.12 57.32 -19.20
CA GLY A 3 -5.82 56.00 -18.66
C GLY A 3 -6.87 55.70 -17.59
N ALA A 4 -7.78 54.76 -17.87
CA ALA A 4 -8.53 53.93 -16.92
C ALA A 4 -9.80 53.40 -17.58
N GLY A 5 -9.97 52.07 -17.60
CA GLY A 5 -11.32 51.50 -17.55
C GLY A 5 -11.69 50.47 -18.60
N ILE A 6 -10.74 49.84 -19.30
CA ILE A 6 -10.99 48.58 -20.02
C ILE A 6 -10.18 47.42 -19.43
N ASP A 7 -9.91 47.49 -18.13
CA ASP A 7 -9.42 46.35 -17.35
C ASP A 7 -10.61 45.67 -16.65
N ALA A 8 -11.67 45.41 -17.43
CA ALA A 8 -12.58 44.32 -17.10
C ALA A 8 -11.87 43.04 -17.53
N VAL A 9 -10.87 42.67 -16.74
CA VAL A 9 -10.22 41.36 -16.68
C VAL A 9 -11.32 40.33 -16.86
N THR A 10 -11.44 39.82 -18.08
CA THR A 10 -12.26 38.65 -18.37
C THR A 10 -11.72 37.58 -17.45
N ALA A 11 -12.59 37.10 -16.55
CA ALA A 11 -12.31 35.96 -15.71
C ALA A 11 -11.81 34.83 -16.61
N ASP A 12 -10.49 34.66 -16.61
CA ASP A 12 -9.77 33.83 -17.56
C ASP A 12 -10.04 32.38 -17.16
N SER A 13 -11.06 31.80 -17.79
CA SER A 13 -11.27 30.36 -17.72
C SER A 13 -9.94 29.73 -18.15
N PRO A 14 -9.31 28.87 -17.33
CA PRO A 14 -8.02 28.31 -17.66
C PRO A 14 -8.09 27.71 -19.07
N GLU A 15 -7.13 28.07 -19.92
CA GLU A 15 -7.05 27.54 -21.29
C GLU A 15 -7.21 26.02 -21.23
N ILE A 16 -8.09 25.46 -22.07
CA ILE A 16 -8.41 24.02 -22.07
C ILE A 16 -7.13 23.17 -22.16
N GLY A 17 -6.09 23.69 -22.83
CA GLY A 17 -4.76 23.08 -22.87
C GLY A 17 -4.11 22.91 -21.50
N THR A 18 -4.11 23.94 -20.66
CA THR A 18 -3.54 23.89 -19.30
C THR A 18 -4.29 22.92 -18.40
N LEU A 19 -5.62 22.85 -18.50
CA LEU A 19 -6.42 21.87 -17.76
C LEU A 19 -6.08 20.43 -18.19
N LEU A 20 -5.95 20.18 -19.49
CA LEU A 20 -5.60 18.86 -20.02
C LEU A 20 -4.19 18.42 -19.59
N GLU A 21 -3.23 19.35 -19.58
CA GLU A 21 -1.88 19.09 -19.08
C GLU A 21 -1.89 18.75 -17.58
N LEU A 22 -2.60 19.54 -16.77
CA LEU A 22 -2.74 19.29 -15.35
C LEU A 22 -3.35 17.91 -15.07
N TYR A 23 -4.40 17.55 -15.83
CA TYR A 23 -5.03 16.24 -15.75
C TYR A 23 -4.05 15.11 -16.13
N SER A 24 -3.32 15.24 -17.23
CA SER A 24 -2.32 14.27 -17.69
C SER A 24 -1.22 14.04 -16.66
N ILE A 25 -0.70 15.12 -16.05
CA ILE A 25 0.29 15.03 -14.97
C ILE A 25 -0.27 14.25 -13.79
N HIS A 26 -1.51 14.54 -13.36
CA HIS A 26 -2.13 13.83 -12.24
C HIS A 26 -2.37 12.35 -12.54
N ALA A 27 -2.84 12.01 -13.74
CA ALA A 27 -3.00 10.62 -14.18
C ALA A 27 -1.66 9.86 -14.16
N ASN A 28 -0.59 10.48 -14.65
CA ASN A 28 0.75 9.91 -14.58
C ASN A 28 1.24 9.73 -13.14
N LEU A 29 0.99 10.71 -12.26
CA LEU A 29 1.34 10.61 -10.84
C LEU A 29 0.59 9.50 -10.10
N ILE A 30 -0.64 9.18 -10.50
CA ILE A 30 -1.39 8.02 -9.99
C ILE A 30 -0.67 6.73 -10.41
N SER A 31 -0.34 6.59 -11.70
CA SER A 31 0.36 5.40 -12.23
C SER A 31 1.74 5.19 -11.57
N ILE A 32 2.53 6.25 -11.41
CA ILE A 32 3.82 6.19 -10.70
C ILE A 32 3.64 5.79 -9.23
N ASN A 33 2.57 6.23 -8.59
CA ASN A 33 2.30 5.87 -7.19
C ASN A 33 1.92 4.38 -7.06
N GLU A 34 1.16 3.87 -8.02
CA GLU A 34 0.78 2.47 -8.11
C GLU A 34 2.02 1.57 -8.29
N SER A 35 2.92 1.92 -9.22
CA SER A 35 4.17 1.18 -9.42
C SER A 35 5.08 1.21 -8.18
N LYS A 36 5.15 2.34 -7.47
CA LYS A 36 5.87 2.45 -6.19
C LYS A 36 5.29 1.53 -5.11
N ARG A 37 3.96 1.42 -5.01
CA ARG A 37 3.31 0.49 -4.07
C ARG A 37 3.66 -0.96 -4.38
N GLN A 38 3.58 -1.33 -5.66
CA GLN A 38 3.90 -2.68 -6.11
C GLN A 38 5.37 -3.04 -5.84
N LEU A 39 6.29 -2.11 -6.09
CA LEU A 39 7.71 -2.29 -5.79
C LEU A 39 7.95 -2.46 -4.29
N ALA A 40 7.31 -1.65 -3.43
CA ALA A 40 7.43 -1.80 -1.98
C ALA A 40 6.97 -3.19 -1.52
N ASN A 41 5.83 -3.68 -2.02
CA ASN A 41 5.34 -5.02 -1.71
C ASN A 41 6.33 -6.12 -2.11
N GLN A 42 6.96 -6.00 -3.29
CA GLN A 42 7.99 -6.95 -3.73
C GLN A 42 9.23 -6.93 -2.82
N ILE A 43 9.67 -5.75 -2.38
CA ILE A 43 10.80 -5.61 -1.46
C ILE A 43 10.50 -6.30 -0.12
N TYR A 44 9.32 -6.09 0.46
CA TYR A 44 8.95 -6.74 1.73
C TYR A 44 8.89 -8.27 1.59
N MET A 45 8.30 -8.78 0.50
CA MET A 45 8.30 -10.23 0.22
C MET A 45 9.73 -10.78 0.13
N ALA A 46 10.63 -10.07 -0.55
CA ALA A 46 12.03 -10.48 -0.67
C ALA A 46 12.74 -10.51 0.69
N ILE A 47 12.57 -9.48 1.52
CA ILE A 47 13.17 -9.42 2.87
C ILE A 47 12.67 -10.56 3.73
N VAL A 48 11.34 -10.77 3.80
CA VAL A 48 10.74 -11.85 4.58
C VAL A 48 11.22 -13.22 4.11
N SER A 49 11.31 -13.42 2.79
CA SER A 49 11.81 -14.68 2.21
C SER A 49 13.28 -14.93 2.53
N ALA A 50 14.12 -13.91 2.46
CA ALA A 50 15.54 -14.00 2.82
C ALA A 50 15.73 -14.36 4.29
N ILE A 51 14.96 -13.74 5.19
CA ILE A 51 15.00 -14.04 6.63
C ILE A 51 14.52 -15.47 6.90
N MET A 52 13.43 -15.91 6.27
CA MET A 52 12.96 -17.29 6.41
C MET A 52 13.99 -18.31 5.90
N ALA A 53 14.63 -18.05 4.77
CA ALA A 53 15.68 -18.91 4.24
C ALA A 53 16.88 -19.00 5.20
N ALA A 54 17.32 -17.88 5.77
CA ALA A 54 18.39 -17.87 6.77
C ALA A 54 17.99 -18.62 8.05
N ALA A 55 16.76 -18.43 8.53
CA ALA A 55 16.24 -19.16 9.68
C ALA A 55 16.18 -20.67 9.44
N ALA A 56 15.76 -21.10 8.25
CA ALA A 56 15.68 -22.53 7.89
C ALA A 56 17.04 -23.23 7.99
N VAL A 57 18.12 -22.61 7.49
CA VAL A 57 19.49 -23.17 7.56
C VAL A 57 19.91 -23.38 9.02
N ILE A 58 19.62 -22.41 9.89
CA ILE A 58 20.00 -22.47 11.31
C ILE A 58 19.19 -23.52 12.06
N ILE A 59 17.91 -23.68 11.74
CA ILE A 59 17.04 -24.70 12.35
C ILE A 59 17.49 -26.11 11.98
N THR A 60 17.98 -26.32 10.74
CA THR A 60 18.42 -27.65 10.28
C THR A 60 19.79 -28.07 10.81
N ASP A 61 20.56 -27.14 11.39
CA ASP A 61 21.88 -27.44 11.94
C ASP A 61 21.77 -27.84 13.42
N GLU A 62 21.83 -29.14 13.70
CA GLU A 62 21.69 -29.73 15.04
C GLU A 62 22.71 -29.19 16.06
N ASN A 63 23.86 -28.68 15.61
CA ASN A 63 24.90 -28.14 16.49
C ASN A 63 24.72 -26.64 16.79
N THR A 64 23.90 -25.94 15.99
CA THR A 64 23.86 -24.46 15.97
C THR A 64 22.44 -23.90 16.14
N ALA A 65 21.46 -24.76 16.43
CA ALA A 65 20.12 -24.37 16.85
C ALA A 65 20.17 -23.67 18.23
N ASN A 66 20.74 -22.46 18.27
CA ASN A 66 20.78 -21.62 19.44
C ASN A 66 19.37 -21.14 19.72
N ASP A 67 18.88 -21.40 20.93
CA ASP A 67 17.48 -21.20 21.20
C ASP A 67 17.03 -19.74 21.02
N VAL A 68 17.95 -18.81 21.22
CA VAL A 68 17.75 -17.36 21.09
C VAL A 68 17.71 -16.91 19.63
N ALA A 69 18.41 -17.59 18.72
CA ALA A 69 18.51 -17.18 17.33
C ALA A 69 17.17 -17.32 16.60
N VAL A 70 16.45 -18.43 16.82
CA VAL A 70 15.13 -18.68 16.20
C VAL A 70 14.10 -17.66 16.69
N ASP A 71 14.10 -17.34 17.98
CA ASP A 71 13.21 -16.31 18.54
C ASP A 71 13.51 -14.93 17.93
N LEU A 72 14.79 -14.58 17.75
CA LEU A 72 15.20 -13.33 17.12
C LEU A 72 14.71 -13.22 15.68
N PHE A 73 14.77 -14.31 14.89
CA PHE A 73 14.23 -14.32 13.53
C PHE A 73 12.72 -14.16 13.51
N ALA A 74 12.00 -14.88 14.39
CA ALA A 74 10.55 -14.78 14.46
C ALA A 74 10.09 -13.37 14.86
N VAL A 75 10.75 -12.73 15.83
CA VAL A 75 10.50 -11.33 16.19
C VAL A 75 10.81 -10.40 15.02
N SER A 76 11.92 -10.61 14.30
CA SER A 76 12.28 -9.79 13.14
C SER A 76 11.23 -9.86 12.03
N ILE A 77 10.73 -11.06 11.72
CA ILE A 77 9.65 -11.28 10.75
C ILE A 77 8.37 -10.55 11.21
N LEU A 78 8.00 -10.65 12.49
CA LEU A 78 6.82 -9.95 13.04
C LEU A 78 6.90 -8.43 12.88
N LEU A 79 8.06 -7.86 13.20
CA LEU A 79 8.28 -6.41 13.06
C LEU A 79 8.17 -5.97 11.60
N ILE A 80 8.79 -6.73 10.69
CA ILE A 80 8.74 -6.44 9.25
C ILE A 80 7.32 -6.57 8.71
N CYS A 81 6.57 -7.60 9.10
CA CYS A 81 5.17 -7.77 8.71
C CYS A 81 4.29 -6.61 9.23
N THR A 82 4.57 -6.10 10.43
CA THR A 82 3.86 -4.95 11.00
C THR A 82 4.14 -3.69 10.18
N VAL A 83 5.41 -3.41 9.88
CA VAL A 83 5.80 -2.27 9.04
C VAL A 83 5.20 -2.39 7.65
N TRP A 84 5.26 -3.57 7.04
CA TRP A 84 4.67 -3.83 5.72
C TRP A 84 3.17 -3.55 5.71
N TYR A 85 2.43 -4.02 6.71
CA TYR A 85 1.01 -3.74 6.85
C TYR A 85 0.71 -2.23 6.95
N LEU A 86 1.48 -1.51 7.76
CA LEU A 86 1.33 -0.06 7.92
C LEU A 86 1.63 0.68 6.61
N THR A 87 2.66 0.27 5.87
CA THR A 87 3.00 0.82 4.56
C THR A 87 1.86 0.63 3.55
N ILE A 88 1.25 -0.56 3.49
CA ILE A 88 0.07 -0.80 2.64
C ILE A 88 -1.07 0.16 3.00
N GLN A 89 -1.35 0.32 4.30
CA GLN A 89 -2.42 1.20 4.78
C GLN A 89 -2.15 2.67 4.46
N TYR A 90 -0.90 3.12 4.59
CA TYR A 90 -0.48 4.47 4.23
C TYR A 90 -0.69 4.73 2.73
N HIS A 91 -0.21 3.84 1.86
CA HIS A 91 -0.38 3.99 0.41
C HIS A 91 -1.84 3.96 -0.01
N ARG A 92 -2.69 3.15 0.63
CA ARG A 92 -4.14 3.15 0.37
C ARG A 92 -4.79 4.49 0.68
N ARG A 93 -4.49 5.07 1.84
CA ARG A 93 -5.01 6.40 2.23
C ARG A 93 -4.54 7.49 1.27
N LEU A 94 -3.26 7.46 0.89
CA LEU A 94 -2.69 8.41 -0.05
C LEU A 94 -3.30 8.29 -1.45
N SER A 95 -3.46 7.06 -1.97
CA SER A 95 -4.09 6.82 -3.26
C SER A 95 -5.53 7.33 -3.27
N SER A 96 -6.31 7.03 -2.23
CA SER A 96 -7.69 7.55 -2.12
C SER A 96 -7.75 9.08 -2.12
N ALA A 97 -6.81 9.75 -1.45
CA ALA A 97 -6.74 11.21 -1.46
C ALA A 97 -6.39 11.75 -2.85
N LYS A 98 -5.42 11.16 -3.56
CA LYS A 98 -5.04 11.57 -4.93
C LYS A 98 -6.19 11.39 -5.92
N PHE A 99 -6.88 10.25 -5.89
CA PHE A 99 -8.06 10.03 -6.73
C PHE A 99 -9.15 11.07 -6.49
N SER A 100 -9.36 11.50 -5.23
CA SER A 100 -10.33 12.56 -4.93
C SER A 100 -10.01 13.91 -5.57
N VAL A 101 -8.71 14.21 -5.78
CA VAL A 101 -8.27 15.43 -6.47
C VAL A 101 -8.54 15.30 -7.97
N VAL A 102 -8.22 14.16 -8.57
CA VAL A 102 -8.47 13.92 -10.01
C VAL A 102 -9.95 13.98 -10.33
N LEU A 103 -10.81 13.36 -9.51
CA LEU A 103 -12.27 13.44 -9.68
C LEU A 103 -12.81 14.87 -9.56
N LYS A 104 -12.14 15.76 -8.81
CA LYS A 104 -12.51 17.19 -8.79
C LYS A 104 -12.09 17.91 -10.06
N ILE A 105 -10.93 17.57 -10.62
CA ILE A 105 -10.45 18.11 -11.89
C ILE A 105 -11.38 17.67 -13.03
N GLU A 106 -11.78 16.40 -13.07
CA GLU A 106 -12.69 15.82 -14.08
C GLU A 106 -14.05 16.52 -14.18
N LYS A 107 -14.52 17.21 -13.13
CA LYS A 107 -15.78 17.99 -13.18
C LYS A 107 -15.78 19.12 -14.20
N HIS A 108 -14.60 19.54 -14.65
CA HIS A 108 -14.44 20.60 -15.66
C HIS A 108 -14.38 20.03 -17.09
N PHE A 109 -14.37 18.70 -17.24
CA PHE A 109 -14.30 18.03 -18.54
C PHE A 109 -15.67 17.45 -18.94
N PRO A 110 -15.94 17.38 -20.26
CA PRO A 110 -17.19 16.78 -20.77
C PRO A 110 -17.24 15.26 -20.57
N ILE A 111 -16.09 14.61 -20.40
CA ILE A 111 -15.95 13.16 -20.19
C ILE A 111 -15.14 12.95 -18.91
N GLN A 112 -15.55 11.99 -18.09
CA GLN A 112 -14.99 11.74 -16.75
C GLN A 112 -14.54 10.28 -16.63
N PRO A 113 -13.46 9.89 -17.30
CA PRO A 113 -13.06 8.49 -17.41
C PRO A 113 -12.78 7.84 -16.05
N PHE A 114 -12.12 8.51 -15.11
CA PHE A 114 -11.86 7.94 -13.78
C PHE A 114 -13.14 7.84 -12.94
N GLU A 115 -14.08 8.79 -13.08
CA GLU A 115 -15.39 8.68 -12.42
C GLU A 115 -16.20 7.49 -12.96
N GLU A 116 -16.22 7.30 -14.28
CA GLU A 116 -16.87 6.17 -14.93
C GLU A 116 -16.22 4.83 -14.54
N GLU A 117 -14.89 4.76 -14.58
CA GLU A 117 -14.13 3.58 -14.14
C GLU A 117 -14.45 3.23 -12.68
N TRP A 118 -14.49 4.22 -11.79
CA TRP A 118 -14.83 4.00 -10.39
C TRP A 118 -16.27 3.54 -10.17
N LYS A 119 -17.23 4.07 -10.95
CA LYS A 119 -18.63 3.62 -10.93
C LYS A 119 -18.76 2.17 -11.40
N ASN A 120 -18.07 1.81 -12.49
CA ASN A 120 -18.05 0.45 -13.02
C ASN A 120 -17.37 -0.53 -12.04
N PHE A 121 -16.24 -0.12 -11.46
CA PHE A 121 -15.56 -0.92 -10.45
C PHE A 121 -16.47 -1.19 -9.24
N LYS A 122 -17.16 -0.17 -8.72
CA LYS A 122 -18.08 -0.33 -7.58
C LYS A 122 -19.32 -1.15 -7.89
N SER A 123 -19.85 -1.09 -9.11
CA SER A 123 -21.03 -1.88 -9.49
C SER A 123 -20.69 -3.38 -9.57
N GLU A 124 -19.44 -3.72 -9.94
CA GLU A 124 -18.94 -5.09 -9.93
C GLU A 124 -18.62 -5.64 -8.52
N VAL A 125 -18.40 -4.77 -7.52
CA VAL A 125 -18.14 -5.15 -6.11
C VAL A 125 -19.34 -5.80 -5.41
N THR A 126 -20.49 -5.88 -6.07
CA THR A 126 -21.65 -6.67 -5.59
C THR A 126 -21.37 -8.18 -5.52
N LYS A 127 -20.28 -8.67 -6.11
CA LYS A 127 -19.84 -10.06 -6.00
C LYS A 127 -18.90 -10.25 -4.80
N PRO A 128 -19.18 -11.18 -3.85
CA PRO A 128 -18.38 -11.37 -2.64
C PRO A 128 -16.94 -11.84 -2.90
N TRP A 129 -16.61 -12.22 -4.14
CA TRP A 129 -15.28 -12.64 -4.59
C TRP A 129 -14.53 -11.59 -5.43
N SER A 130 -15.05 -10.36 -5.59
CA SER A 130 -14.25 -9.25 -6.14
C SER A 130 -13.28 -8.76 -5.07
N LEU A 131 -12.29 -9.59 -4.76
CA LEU A 131 -11.24 -9.21 -3.83
C LEU A 131 -10.46 -8.06 -4.46
N GLU A 132 -10.56 -6.87 -3.87
CA GLU A 132 -9.64 -5.78 -4.18
C GLU A 132 -8.22 -6.33 -4.04
N LEU A 133 -7.34 -6.05 -5.01
CA LEU A 133 -5.94 -6.46 -4.97
C LEU A 133 -5.29 -6.10 -3.62
N THR A 134 -5.67 -4.96 -3.06
CA THR A 134 -5.24 -4.48 -1.74
C THR A 134 -5.66 -5.41 -0.59
N THR A 135 -6.80 -6.10 -0.69
CA THR A 135 -7.22 -7.10 0.32
C THR A 135 -6.31 -8.33 0.28
N ILE A 136 -5.93 -8.77 -0.92
CA ILE A 136 -5.01 -9.89 -1.10
C ILE A 136 -3.63 -9.52 -0.56
N GLU A 137 -3.09 -8.36 -0.96
CA GLU A 137 -1.79 -7.87 -0.51
C GLU A 137 -1.70 -7.69 1.01
N ARG A 138 -2.80 -7.27 1.64
CA ARG A 138 -2.88 -7.13 3.11
C ARG A 138 -2.91 -8.46 3.84
N THR A 139 -3.45 -9.50 3.21
CA THR A 139 -3.61 -10.82 3.83
C THR A 139 -2.26 -11.52 4.00
N VAL A 140 -1.32 -11.30 3.08
CA VAL A 140 0.03 -11.90 3.12
C VAL A 140 0.82 -11.57 4.41
N PRO A 141 1.06 -10.29 4.77
CA PRO A 141 1.79 -9.98 6.01
C PRO A 141 1.05 -10.43 7.27
N ILE A 142 -0.28 -10.51 7.25
CA ILE A 142 -1.06 -11.03 8.39
C ILE A 142 -0.80 -12.52 8.56
N ILE A 143 -0.88 -13.31 7.49
CA ILE A 143 -0.64 -14.75 7.55
C ILE A 143 0.78 -15.02 8.06
N VAL A 144 1.79 -14.38 7.45
CA VAL A 144 3.19 -14.57 7.85
C VAL A 144 3.42 -14.11 9.29
N GLY A 145 2.83 -12.98 9.68
CA GLY A 145 2.91 -12.47 11.04
C GLY A 145 2.29 -13.44 12.05
N VAL A 146 1.08 -13.94 11.78
CA VAL A 146 0.42 -14.93 12.65
C VAL A 146 1.25 -16.21 12.77
N LEU A 147 1.79 -16.73 11.66
CA LEU A 147 2.68 -17.89 11.70
C LEU A 147 3.91 -17.65 12.58
N SER A 148 4.58 -16.50 12.40
CA SER A 148 5.72 -16.14 13.23
C SER A 148 5.36 -16.02 14.72
N LEU A 149 4.19 -15.47 15.03
CA LEU A 149 3.67 -15.39 16.40
C LEU A 149 3.41 -16.78 17.00
N THR A 150 2.83 -17.70 16.23
CA THR A 150 2.59 -19.07 16.72
C THR A 150 3.88 -19.80 17.06
N VAL A 151 4.95 -19.61 16.27
CA VAL A 151 6.28 -20.18 16.55
C VAL A 151 6.81 -19.67 17.89
N LEU A 152 6.73 -18.36 18.15
CA LEU A 152 7.17 -17.78 19.42
C LEU A 152 6.41 -18.35 20.62
N ILE A 153 5.07 -18.45 20.51
CA ILE A 153 4.21 -18.94 21.61
C ILE A 153 4.50 -20.41 21.91
N VAL A 154 4.53 -21.27 20.89
CA VAL A 154 4.74 -22.71 21.06
C VAL A 154 6.09 -23.00 21.69
N ARG A 155 7.12 -22.30 21.23
CA ARG A 155 8.50 -22.47 21.71
C ARG A 155 8.70 -21.99 23.13
N ASN A 156 8.11 -20.85 23.50
CA ASN A 156 8.23 -20.26 24.83
C ASN A 156 7.14 -20.70 25.81
N TRP A 157 6.30 -21.67 25.42
CA TRP A 157 5.15 -22.14 26.21
C TRP A 157 5.53 -22.58 27.64
N ASN A 158 6.63 -23.33 27.77
CA ASN A 158 7.12 -23.81 29.06
C ASN A 158 7.59 -22.67 29.97
N TYR A 159 8.12 -21.58 29.42
CA TYR A 159 8.53 -20.42 30.22
C TYR A 159 7.30 -19.60 30.67
N LEU A 160 6.29 -19.47 29.82
CA LEU A 160 5.05 -18.72 30.12
C LEU A 160 4.25 -19.39 31.24
N THR A 161 4.17 -20.72 31.25
CA THR A 161 3.42 -21.49 32.26
C THR A 161 4.12 -21.58 33.61
N ASN A 162 5.44 -21.45 33.65
CA ASN A 162 6.21 -21.39 34.90
C ASN A 162 6.17 -20.00 35.57
N LEU A 163 5.63 -18.97 34.90
CA LEU A 163 5.52 -17.60 35.40
C LEU A 163 4.14 -17.28 36.01
N THR A 164 3.17 -18.18 35.87
CA THR A 164 1.80 -18.09 36.41
C THR A 164 1.60 -19.04 37.58
#